data_AF-A0A139CR79-F1
#
_entry.id   AF-A0A139CR79-F1
#
_cell.length_a   1.000
_cell.length_b   1.000
_cell.length_c   1.000
_cell.angle_alpha   90.00
_cell.angle_beta   90.00
_cell.angle_gamma   90.00
#
_symmetry.space_group_name_H-M   'P 1'
#
loop_
_entity.id
_entity.type
_entity.pdbx_description
1 polymer ?
#
loop_
_entity_poly.entity_id
_entity_poly.type
_entity_poly.pdbx_seq_one_letter_code
_entity_poly.pdbx_strand_id
1 'polypeptide(L)'
;ISTHDVDLAYSWADYVFFMVDGEVIGEGTPDEAFQDDELLRQAHLKRPMTFDIYKEIERRGLAHGNRQPKTVPEIVDSLKPPELMWVEVPPETREGDILNLGVLHGEYALHCPYEAVNARVLHIHENNKAIVELTRHGIKAGGILIYDMDKFDPSDFEGYMEKEEIDIVGAMGKKSKLLAEDYSICVDIATGVIDRTILMALCGKRCMILTNGGMIPHSMQRINEYIERSGIALNVRVLNEN
;
A
#
# COMPACT_ATOMS: atom_id res chain seq x y z
N ILE A 1 -31.30 21.65 -21.14
CA ILE A 1 -31.06 21.39 -22.59
C ILE A 1 -31.80 20.11 -22.95
N SER A 2 -32.44 20.03 -24.11
CA SER A 2 -32.99 18.77 -24.63
C SER A 2 -32.12 18.32 -25.80
N THR A 3 -31.58 17.10 -25.74
CA THR A 3 -30.69 16.56 -26.77
C THR A 3 -30.84 15.04 -26.86
N HIS A 4 -30.58 14.50 -28.05
CA HIS A 4 -30.40 13.06 -28.27
C HIS A 4 -28.91 12.66 -28.30
N ASP A 5 -28.02 13.66 -28.25
CA ASP A 5 -26.58 13.48 -28.16
C ASP A 5 -26.21 13.17 -26.71
N VAL A 6 -25.92 11.90 -26.46
CA VAL A 6 -25.59 11.36 -25.14
C VAL A 6 -24.21 11.81 -24.65
N ASP A 7 -23.26 12.07 -25.54
CA ASP A 7 -21.93 12.57 -25.18
C ASP A 7 -22.02 14.03 -24.71
N LEU A 8 -22.85 14.83 -25.39
CA LEU A 8 -23.16 16.19 -24.94
C LEU A 8 -23.91 16.17 -23.60
N ALA A 9 -24.90 15.30 -23.44
CA ALA A 9 -25.67 15.19 -22.20
C ALA A 9 -24.76 14.77 -21.02
N TYR A 10 -23.88 13.79 -21.23
CA TYR A 10 -22.97 13.31 -20.20
C TYR A 10 -21.91 14.35 -19.80
N SER A 11 -21.33 15.06 -20.78
CA SER A 11 -20.27 16.03 -20.52
C SER A 11 -20.76 17.32 -19.86
N TRP A 12 -21.97 17.78 -20.19
CA TRP A 12 -22.47 19.09 -19.78
C TRP A 12 -23.47 19.06 -18.64
N ALA A 13 -24.23 17.98 -18.46
CA ALA A 13 -25.30 17.96 -17.47
C ALA A 13 -24.77 17.69 -16.05
N ASP A 14 -25.35 18.39 -15.08
CA ASP A 14 -25.27 18.01 -13.66
C ASP A 14 -26.29 16.92 -13.31
N TYR A 15 -27.41 16.89 -14.03
CA TYR A 15 -28.52 15.97 -13.83
C TYR A 15 -29.25 15.73 -15.16
N VAL A 16 -29.70 14.50 -15.38
CA VAL A 16 -30.33 14.05 -16.64
C VAL A 16 -31.69 13.42 -16.38
N PHE A 17 -32.60 13.63 -17.33
CA PHE A 17 -33.92 12.99 -17.39
C PHE A 17 -34.02 12.25 -18.72
N PHE A 18 -34.48 11.00 -18.67
CA PHE A 18 -34.73 10.16 -19.84
C PHE A 18 -36.22 10.13 -20.10
N MET A 19 -36.61 10.48 -21.34
CA MET A 19 -38.02 10.57 -21.73
C MET A 19 -38.31 9.72 -22.96
N VAL A 20 -39.39 8.96 -22.91
CA VAL A 20 -39.93 8.15 -24.02
C VAL A 20 -41.44 8.35 -24.08
N ASP A 21 -41.98 8.57 -25.28
CA ASP A 21 -43.42 8.74 -25.52
C ASP A 21 -44.12 9.80 -24.63
N GLY A 22 -43.36 10.81 -24.20
CA GLY A 22 -43.86 11.92 -23.38
C GLY A 22 -43.83 11.66 -21.86
N GLU A 23 -43.36 10.50 -21.42
CA GLU A 23 -43.18 10.14 -20.01
C GLU A 23 -41.70 10.11 -19.63
N VAL A 24 -41.40 10.43 -18.37
CA VAL A 24 -40.05 10.28 -17.81
C VAL A 24 -39.90 8.84 -17.35
N ILE A 25 -38.96 8.11 -17.97
CA ILE A 25 -38.69 6.71 -17.68
C ILE A 25 -37.53 6.52 -16.70
N GLY A 26 -36.74 7.56 -16.46
CA GLY A 26 -35.67 7.57 -15.46
C GLY A 26 -34.98 8.92 -15.34
N GLU A 27 -34.24 9.10 -14.26
CA GLU A 27 -33.53 10.32 -13.93
C GLU A 27 -32.33 10.04 -13.03
N GLY A 28 -31.36 10.94 -12.98
CA GLY A 28 -30.22 10.82 -12.08
C GLY A 28 -29.06 11.73 -12.43
N THR A 29 -27.97 11.59 -11.68
CA THR A 29 -26.69 12.17 -12.13
C THR A 29 -26.20 11.42 -13.37
N PRO A 30 -25.43 12.05 -14.27
CA PRO A 30 -24.92 11.35 -15.46
C PRO A 30 -24.15 10.07 -15.12
N ASP A 31 -23.33 10.11 -14.06
CA ASP A 31 -22.46 9.01 -13.63
C ASP A 31 -23.27 7.77 -13.19
N GLU A 32 -24.47 7.98 -12.63
CA GLU A 32 -25.40 6.93 -12.18
C GLU A 32 -26.37 6.52 -13.30
N ALA A 33 -26.96 7.48 -13.99
CA ALA A 33 -28.03 7.20 -14.94
C ALA A 33 -27.51 6.57 -16.24
N PHE A 34 -26.30 6.93 -16.69
CA PHE A 34 -25.67 6.28 -17.85
C PHE A 34 -25.01 4.92 -17.51
N GLN A 35 -25.01 4.50 -16.23
CA GLN A 35 -24.65 3.13 -15.84
C GLN A 35 -25.79 2.12 -16.05
N ASP A 36 -27.04 2.58 -16.08
CA ASP A 36 -28.20 1.71 -16.23
C ASP A 36 -28.44 1.38 -17.71
N ASP A 37 -27.96 0.20 -18.11
CA ASP A 37 -28.14 -0.32 -19.47
C ASP A 37 -29.59 -0.53 -19.87
N GLU A 38 -30.44 -0.89 -18.91
CA GLU A 38 -31.85 -1.16 -19.20
C GLU A 38 -32.59 0.15 -19.45
N LEU A 39 -32.28 1.20 -18.67
CA LEU A 39 -32.79 2.56 -18.90
C LEU A 39 -32.37 3.09 -20.28
N LEU A 40 -31.09 2.95 -20.65
CA LEU A 40 -30.60 3.41 -21.95
C LEU A 40 -31.22 2.63 -23.12
N ARG A 41 -31.40 1.32 -22.95
CA ARG A 41 -32.06 0.46 -23.95
C ARG A 41 -33.52 0.85 -24.14
N GLN A 42 -34.25 1.14 -23.06
CA GLN A 42 -35.63 1.63 -23.12
C GLN A 42 -35.71 3.01 -23.77
N ALA A 43 -34.74 3.89 -23.49
CA ALA A 43 -34.63 5.22 -24.09
C ALA A 43 -34.19 5.19 -25.57
N HIS A 44 -33.86 4.03 -26.14
CA HIS A 44 -33.23 3.89 -27.45
C HIS A 44 -31.92 4.70 -27.60
N LEU A 45 -31.20 4.89 -26.49
CA LEU A 45 -29.94 5.62 -26.45
C LEU A 45 -28.75 4.67 -26.34
N LYS A 46 -27.61 5.15 -26.83
CA LYS A 46 -26.32 4.49 -26.61
C LYS A 46 -25.66 5.04 -25.36
N ARG A 47 -24.71 4.31 -24.81
CA ARG A 47 -23.83 4.83 -23.76
C ARG A 47 -22.89 5.90 -24.34
N PRO A 48 -22.58 6.98 -23.61
CA PRO A 48 -21.57 7.96 -24.01
C PRO A 48 -20.21 7.28 -24.22
N MET A 49 -19.49 7.68 -25.27
CA MET A 49 -18.20 7.10 -25.61
C MET A 49 -17.15 7.39 -24.52
N THR A 50 -17.18 8.60 -23.94
CA THR A 50 -16.31 9.01 -22.83
C THR A 50 -16.46 8.06 -21.63
N PHE A 51 -17.70 7.67 -21.34
CA PHE A 51 -18.01 6.74 -20.25
C PHE A 51 -17.43 5.35 -20.50
N ASP A 52 -17.68 4.78 -21.68
CA ASP A 52 -17.18 3.44 -22.04
C ASP A 52 -15.64 3.38 -22.09
N ILE A 53 -14.99 4.42 -22.64
CA ILE A 53 -13.52 4.52 -22.66
C ILE A 53 -12.98 4.53 -21.24
N TYR A 54 -13.52 5.37 -20.35
CA TYR A 54 -13.05 5.44 -18.97
C TYR A 54 -13.25 4.11 -18.24
N LYS A 55 -14.41 3.46 -18.38
CA LYS A 55 -14.66 2.16 -17.76
C LYS A 55 -13.69 1.08 -18.21
N GLU A 56 -13.29 1.09 -19.47
CA GLU A 56 -12.29 0.16 -19.97
C GLU A 56 -10.88 0.45 -19.40
N ILE A 57 -10.50 1.72 -19.28
CA ILE A 57 -9.24 2.15 -18.66
C ILE A 57 -9.22 1.79 -17.16
N GLU A 58 -10.31 2.04 -16.44
CA GLU A 58 -10.51 1.69 -15.04
C GLU A 58 -10.41 0.17 -14.83
N ARG A 59 -11.09 -0.62 -15.67
CA ARG A 59 -11.04 -2.10 -15.63
C ARG A 59 -9.62 -2.64 -15.81
N ARG A 60 -8.78 -1.95 -16.58
CA ARG A 60 -7.37 -2.30 -16.79
C ARG A 60 -6.45 -1.79 -15.69
N GLY A 61 -6.98 -1.10 -14.67
CA GLY A 61 -6.21 -0.50 -13.60
C GLY A 61 -5.33 0.67 -14.06
N LEU A 62 -5.65 1.30 -15.20
CA LEU A 62 -4.89 2.38 -15.82
C LEU A 62 -5.40 3.78 -15.43
N ALA A 63 -6.49 3.87 -14.68
CA ALA A 63 -7.02 5.13 -14.15
C ALA A 63 -6.72 5.29 -12.64
N HIS A 64 -6.63 6.54 -12.19
CA HIS A 64 -6.64 7.00 -10.81
C HIS A 64 -7.70 8.10 -10.64
N GLY A 65 -8.13 8.32 -9.39
CA GLY A 65 -9.09 9.36 -9.05
C GLY A 65 -10.45 8.79 -8.67
N ASN A 66 -11.20 9.54 -7.86
CA ASN A 66 -12.48 9.11 -7.31
C ASN A 66 -13.69 9.60 -8.13
N ARG A 67 -13.47 10.20 -9.31
CA ARG A 67 -14.54 10.83 -10.10
C ARG A 67 -14.49 10.33 -11.54
N GLN A 68 -15.66 10.05 -12.13
CA GLN A 68 -15.75 9.68 -13.53
C GLN A 68 -15.48 10.92 -14.40
N PRO A 69 -14.54 10.84 -15.34
CA PRO A 69 -14.23 11.94 -16.23
C PRO A 69 -15.37 12.14 -17.22
N LYS A 70 -15.71 13.41 -17.42
CA LYS A 70 -16.77 13.88 -18.33
C LYS A 70 -16.22 14.43 -19.63
N THR A 71 -14.91 14.69 -19.69
CA THR A 71 -14.23 15.28 -20.84
C THR A 71 -12.93 14.53 -21.18
N VAL A 72 -12.42 14.71 -22.41
CA VAL A 72 -11.14 14.10 -22.82
C VAL A 72 -9.97 14.55 -21.94
N PRO A 73 -9.82 15.84 -21.58
CA PRO A 73 -8.79 16.26 -20.63
C PRO A 73 -8.89 15.54 -19.28
N GLU A 74 -10.10 15.40 -18.74
CA GLU A 74 -10.30 14.66 -17.48
C GLU A 74 -9.95 13.17 -17.61
N ILE A 75 -10.19 12.54 -18.76
CA ILE A 75 -9.71 11.17 -19.01
C ILE A 75 -8.18 11.14 -18.95
N VAL A 76 -7.51 12.07 -19.63
CA VAL A 76 -6.04 12.14 -19.65
C VAL A 76 -5.49 12.37 -18.24
N ASP A 77 -6.09 13.26 -17.46
CA ASP A 77 -5.71 13.53 -16.07
C ASP A 77 -5.96 12.32 -15.15
N SER A 78 -6.94 11.47 -15.49
CA SER A 78 -7.19 10.23 -14.75
C SER A 78 -6.16 9.14 -15.04
N LEU A 79 -5.38 9.22 -16.12
CA LEU A 79 -4.43 8.16 -16.46
C LEU A 79 -3.29 8.07 -15.43
N LYS A 80 -2.87 6.85 -15.10
CA LYS A 80 -1.60 6.64 -14.41
C LYS A 80 -0.47 7.11 -15.34
N PRO A 81 0.33 8.15 -15.00
CA PRO A 81 1.53 8.40 -15.77
C PRO A 81 2.40 7.14 -15.66
N PRO A 82 2.86 6.56 -16.79
CA PRO A 82 3.78 5.45 -16.71
C PRO A 82 5.07 5.96 -16.08
N GLU A 83 5.49 5.38 -14.96
CA GLU A 83 6.78 5.69 -14.36
C GLU A 83 7.88 5.04 -15.20
N LEU A 84 8.29 5.72 -16.26
CA LEU A 84 9.35 5.27 -17.16
C LEU A 84 10.69 5.83 -16.71
N MET A 85 11.72 4.98 -16.71
CA MET A 85 13.09 5.35 -16.42
C MET A 85 14.04 4.70 -17.43
N TRP A 86 15.15 5.39 -17.72
CA TRP A 86 16.28 4.78 -18.41
C TRP A 86 17.22 4.13 -17.39
N VAL A 87 17.50 2.85 -17.57
CA VAL A 87 18.39 2.09 -16.69
C VAL A 87 19.47 1.43 -17.53
N GLU A 88 20.71 1.40 -17.04
CA GLU A 88 21.77 0.59 -17.63
C GLU A 88 21.56 -0.87 -17.22
N VAL A 89 21.49 -1.75 -18.21
CA VAL A 89 21.17 -3.17 -18.00
C VAL A 89 22.32 -4.05 -18.50
N PRO A 90 22.61 -5.17 -17.83
CA PRO A 90 23.56 -6.15 -18.35
C PRO A 90 23.18 -6.61 -19.76
N PRO A 91 24.15 -6.91 -20.63
CA PRO A 91 23.90 -7.30 -22.03
C PRO A 91 23.09 -8.61 -22.19
N GLU A 92 22.97 -9.39 -21.12
CA GLU A 92 22.18 -10.63 -21.06
C GLU A 92 20.70 -10.41 -20.71
N THR A 93 20.32 -9.18 -20.37
CA THR A 93 18.94 -8.79 -20.04
C THR A 93 18.05 -8.87 -21.27
N ARG A 94 16.79 -9.27 -21.08
CA ARG A 94 15.79 -9.41 -22.14
C ARG A 94 14.59 -8.50 -21.86
N GLU A 95 13.88 -8.13 -22.93
CA GLU A 95 12.58 -7.48 -22.81
C GLU A 95 11.61 -8.38 -22.02
N GLY A 96 10.91 -7.79 -21.06
CA GLY A 96 10.04 -8.48 -20.11
C GLY A 96 10.71 -8.88 -18.79
N ASP A 97 12.04 -8.82 -18.68
CA ASP A 97 12.73 -9.12 -17.42
C ASP A 97 12.35 -8.13 -16.31
N ILE A 98 12.33 -8.62 -15.07
CA ILE A 98 12.11 -7.80 -13.87
C ILE A 98 13.46 -7.57 -13.20
N LEU A 99 13.88 -6.32 -13.16
CA LEU A 99 15.09 -5.87 -12.49
C LEU A 99 14.73 -5.36 -11.10
N ASN A 100 15.44 -5.82 -10.08
CA ASN A 100 15.37 -5.24 -8.75
C ASN A 100 16.31 -4.02 -8.71
N LEU A 101 15.74 -2.82 -8.62
CA LEU A 101 16.51 -1.57 -8.53
C LEU A 101 16.84 -1.18 -7.09
N GLY A 102 16.45 -2.00 -6.12
CA GLY A 102 16.71 -1.81 -4.70
C GLY A 102 15.57 -1.13 -3.97
N VAL A 103 15.94 -0.39 -2.92
CA VAL A 103 15.01 0.30 -2.02
C VAL A 103 15.29 1.80 -2.08
N LEU A 104 14.29 2.59 -2.48
CA LEU A 104 14.34 4.04 -2.37
C LEU A 104 13.99 4.45 -0.95
N HIS A 105 14.61 5.53 -0.47
CA HIS A 105 14.37 6.10 0.86
C HIS A 105 14.42 7.63 0.82
N GLY A 106 13.88 8.28 1.86
CA GLY A 106 13.89 9.74 1.97
C GLY A 106 13.13 10.42 0.84
N GLU A 107 13.74 11.41 0.19
CA GLU A 107 13.11 12.18 -0.90
C GLU A 107 12.81 11.35 -2.16
N TYR A 108 13.40 10.17 -2.29
CA TYR A 108 13.17 9.27 -3.43
C TYR A 108 11.99 8.31 -3.22
N ALA A 109 11.50 8.18 -1.98
CA ALA A 109 10.35 7.35 -1.63
C ALA A 109 9.11 8.23 -1.47
N LEU A 110 8.22 8.21 -2.47
CA LEU A 110 7.18 9.23 -2.65
C LEU A 110 5.96 9.03 -1.76
N HIS A 111 5.66 7.79 -1.39
CA HIS A 111 4.43 7.42 -0.68
C HIS A 111 4.69 6.76 0.68
N CYS A 112 5.88 6.22 0.94
CA CYS A 112 6.27 5.56 2.19
C CYS A 112 7.73 5.88 2.53
N PRO A 113 8.19 5.71 3.80
CA PRO A 113 9.58 5.94 4.18
C PRO A 113 10.61 5.11 3.38
N TYR A 114 10.19 3.93 2.91
CA TYR A 114 10.95 3.03 2.05
C TYR A 114 10.04 2.49 0.95
N GLU A 115 10.55 2.43 -0.28
CA GLU A 115 9.86 1.84 -1.43
C GLU A 115 10.77 0.85 -2.14
N ALA A 116 10.39 -0.43 -2.17
CA ALA A 116 11.03 -1.39 -3.06
C ALA A 116 10.69 -1.03 -4.49
N VAL A 117 11.70 -0.94 -5.35
CA VAL A 117 11.51 -0.61 -6.76
C VAL A 117 11.92 -1.77 -7.62
N ASN A 118 10.94 -2.35 -8.29
CA ASN A 118 11.17 -3.30 -9.36
C ASN A 118 10.89 -2.61 -10.68
N ALA A 119 11.65 -2.96 -11.70
CA ALA A 119 11.55 -2.35 -13.00
C ALA A 119 11.38 -3.43 -14.07
N ARG A 120 10.30 -3.35 -14.84
CA ARG A 120 10.05 -4.24 -15.97
C ARG A 120 10.70 -3.66 -17.21
N VAL A 121 11.59 -4.42 -17.84
CA VAL A 121 12.25 -4.02 -19.09
C VAL A 121 11.21 -4.00 -20.20
N LEU A 122 10.94 -2.81 -20.75
CA LEU A 122 10.03 -2.65 -21.87
C LEU A 122 10.76 -2.76 -23.20
N HIS A 123 11.93 -2.12 -23.30
CA HIS A 123 12.70 -2.09 -24.54
C HIS A 123 14.18 -1.87 -24.26
N ILE A 124 15.05 -2.57 -25.01
CA ILE A 124 16.51 -2.47 -24.88
C ILE A 124 17.10 -1.72 -26.08
N HIS A 125 17.83 -0.65 -25.81
CA HIS A 125 18.57 0.15 -26.78
C HIS A 125 19.99 -0.40 -26.98
N GLU A 126 20.57 -0.11 -28.15
CA GLU A 126 21.90 -0.58 -28.62
C GLU A 126 23.09 -0.30 -27.67
N ASN A 127 22.91 0.54 -26.64
CA ASN A 127 23.96 0.95 -25.70
C ASN A 127 23.81 0.31 -24.31
N ASN A 128 23.22 -0.89 -24.21
CA ASN A 128 22.89 -1.54 -22.94
C ASN A 128 22.02 -0.66 -22.01
N LYS A 129 21.20 0.20 -22.60
CA LYS A 129 20.23 1.02 -21.87
C LYS A 129 18.85 0.49 -22.16
N ALA A 130 18.05 0.30 -21.13
CA ALA A 130 16.66 -0.09 -21.29
C ALA A 130 15.72 1.03 -20.84
N ILE A 131 14.61 1.17 -21.55
CA ILE A 131 13.42 1.82 -20.99
C ILE A 131 12.75 0.78 -20.11
N VAL A 132 12.57 1.13 -18.85
CA VAL A 132 11.91 0.27 -17.87
C VAL A 132 10.68 0.96 -17.29
N GLU A 133 9.67 0.18 -16.97
CA GLU A 133 8.51 0.62 -16.20
C GLU A 133 8.71 0.30 -14.73
N LEU A 134 8.62 1.31 -13.87
CA LEU A 134 8.81 1.16 -12.44
C LEU A 134 7.53 0.70 -11.75
N THR A 135 7.69 -0.23 -10.83
CA THR A 135 6.67 -0.65 -9.88
C THR A 135 7.23 -0.45 -8.48
N ARG A 136 6.61 0.46 -7.74
CA ARG A 136 6.98 0.80 -6.36
C ARG A 136 6.07 0.07 -5.39
N HIS A 137 6.66 -0.61 -4.43
CA HIS A 137 5.93 -1.22 -3.33
C HIS A 137 6.43 -0.58 -2.03
N GLY A 138 5.54 0.11 -1.32
CA GLY A 138 5.87 0.69 -0.02
C GLY A 138 6.27 -0.41 0.96
N ILE A 139 7.49 -0.35 1.46
CA ILE A 139 7.92 -1.16 2.59
C ILE A 139 7.54 -0.37 3.83
N LYS A 140 6.36 -0.65 4.38
CA LYS A 140 6.04 -0.22 5.74
C LYS A 140 6.71 -1.19 6.69
N ALA A 141 7.85 -0.80 7.22
CA ALA A 141 8.41 -1.51 8.35
C ALA A 141 7.41 -1.47 9.51
N GLY A 142 7.21 -2.59 10.18
CA GLY A 142 6.40 -2.70 11.37
C GLY A 142 7.01 -1.98 12.56
N GLY A 143 6.51 -2.28 13.75
CA GLY A 143 7.01 -1.75 15.01
C GLY A 143 7.74 -2.81 15.82
N ILE A 144 8.71 -2.38 16.62
CA ILE A 144 9.32 -3.20 17.67
C ILE A 144 8.93 -2.60 19.01
N LEU A 145 8.19 -3.36 19.80
CA LEU A 145 7.79 -2.99 21.15
C LEU A 145 8.64 -3.79 22.13
N ILE A 146 9.19 -3.15 23.15
CA ILE A 146 9.92 -3.84 24.21
C ILE A 146 9.06 -3.80 25.46
N TYR A 147 8.71 -4.96 26.00
CA TYR A 147 7.92 -5.08 27.22
C TYR A 147 8.82 -5.47 28.39
N ASP A 148 8.78 -4.68 29.47
CA ASP A 148 9.49 -4.97 30.70
C ASP A 148 8.75 -6.01 31.54
N MET A 149 9.29 -7.22 31.57
CA MET A 149 8.74 -8.33 32.34
C MET A 149 8.93 -8.18 33.87
N ASP A 150 9.72 -7.22 34.35
CA ASP A 150 9.81 -6.94 35.79
C ASP A 150 8.53 -6.26 36.33
N LYS A 151 7.76 -5.60 35.46
CA LYS A 151 6.47 -4.97 35.76
C LYS A 151 5.30 -5.74 35.12
N PHE A 152 5.47 -7.05 34.94
CA PHE A 152 4.46 -7.86 34.26
C PHE A 152 3.17 -7.98 35.08
N ASP A 153 2.07 -7.54 34.48
CA ASP A 153 0.70 -7.80 34.92
C ASP A 153 -0.05 -8.50 33.77
N PRO A 154 -0.66 -9.68 33.99
CA PRO A 154 -1.41 -10.40 32.96
C PRO A 154 -2.53 -9.58 32.31
N SER A 155 -3.27 -8.79 33.09
CA SER A 155 -4.42 -8.01 32.57
C SER A 155 -3.95 -6.85 31.68
N ASP A 156 -2.86 -6.19 32.05
CA ASP A 156 -2.28 -5.13 31.23
C ASP A 156 -1.62 -5.71 29.98
N PHE A 157 -0.94 -6.84 30.09
CA PHE A 157 -0.26 -7.50 28.97
C PHE A 157 -1.22 -7.89 27.84
N GLU A 158 -2.36 -8.51 28.16
CA GLU A 158 -3.40 -8.82 27.15
C GLU A 158 -3.92 -7.54 26.50
N GLY A 159 -4.12 -6.48 27.28
CA GLY A 159 -4.51 -5.16 26.76
C GLY A 159 -3.49 -4.59 25.77
N TYR A 160 -2.19 -4.78 25.99
CA TYR A 160 -1.14 -4.37 25.05
C TYR A 160 -1.09 -5.26 23.79
N MET A 161 -1.29 -6.57 23.94
CA MET A 161 -1.30 -7.50 22.81
C MET A 161 -2.43 -7.19 21.82
N GLU A 162 -3.62 -6.89 22.33
CA GLU A 162 -4.78 -6.52 21.50
C GLU A 162 -4.65 -5.11 20.93
N LYS A 163 -4.33 -4.11 21.78
CA LYS A 163 -4.28 -2.69 21.36
C LYS A 163 -3.18 -2.41 20.34
N GLU A 164 -2.03 -3.06 20.49
CA GLU A 164 -0.88 -2.86 19.62
C GLU A 164 -0.77 -3.95 18.54
N GLU A 165 -1.81 -4.76 18.31
CA GLU A 165 -1.91 -5.76 17.23
C GLU A 165 -0.61 -6.53 16.99
N ILE A 166 -0.09 -7.21 18.01
CA ILE A 166 1.22 -7.86 17.96
C ILE A 166 1.15 -9.15 17.11
N ASP A 167 1.99 -9.23 16.09
CA ASP A 167 2.13 -10.41 15.22
C ASP A 167 3.10 -11.46 15.78
N ILE A 168 4.21 -11.01 16.37
CA ILE A 168 5.36 -11.85 16.72
C ILE A 168 5.86 -11.50 18.11
N VAL A 169 6.07 -12.51 18.96
CA VAL A 169 6.61 -12.35 20.31
C VAL A 169 7.98 -13.03 20.42
N GLY A 170 8.97 -12.28 20.86
CA GLY A 170 10.30 -12.78 21.17
C GLY A 170 10.63 -12.65 22.65
N ALA A 171 11.18 -13.68 23.27
CA ALA A 171 11.54 -13.64 24.69
C ALA A 171 13.05 -13.78 24.90
N MET A 172 13.63 -12.79 25.58
CA MET A 172 15.05 -12.70 25.87
C MET A 172 15.32 -12.73 27.38
N GLY A 173 16.39 -13.44 27.76
CA GLY A 173 16.72 -13.66 29.16
C GLY A 173 16.02 -14.87 29.75
N LYS A 174 16.68 -15.55 30.70
CA LYS A 174 16.17 -16.78 31.32
C LYS A 174 14.87 -16.53 32.10
N LYS A 175 14.82 -15.42 32.85
CA LYS A 175 13.66 -15.05 33.66
C LYS A 175 12.42 -14.74 32.81
N SER A 176 12.57 -14.01 31.69
CA SER A 176 11.44 -13.67 30.81
C SER A 176 10.88 -14.89 30.09
N LYS A 177 11.72 -15.85 29.72
CA LYS A 177 11.27 -17.12 29.12
C LYS A 177 10.48 -17.98 30.09
N LEU A 178 10.96 -18.12 31.33
CA LEU A 178 10.25 -18.87 32.37
C LEU A 178 8.90 -18.21 32.69
N LEU A 179 8.86 -16.89 32.83
CA LEU A 179 7.60 -16.16 33.03
C LEU A 179 6.65 -16.34 31.83
N ALA A 180 7.15 -16.27 30.60
CA ALA A 180 6.33 -16.51 29.42
C ALA A 180 5.74 -17.93 29.41
N GLU A 181 6.51 -18.94 29.83
CA GLU A 181 6.03 -20.32 29.98
C GLU A 181 4.98 -20.44 31.10
N ASP A 182 5.23 -19.85 32.27
CA ASP A 182 4.33 -19.89 33.43
C ASP A 182 2.95 -19.29 33.12
N TYR A 183 2.91 -18.22 32.31
CA TYR A 183 1.68 -17.56 31.89
C TYR A 183 1.18 -18.01 30.51
N SER A 184 1.75 -19.08 29.94
CA SER A 184 1.36 -19.65 28.64
C SER A 184 1.38 -18.65 27.47
N ILE A 185 2.30 -17.69 27.50
CA ILE A 185 2.52 -16.73 26.41
C ILE A 185 3.22 -17.46 25.25
N CYS A 186 2.66 -17.34 24.06
CA CYS A 186 3.29 -17.91 22.86
C CYS A 186 4.53 -17.10 22.49
N VAL A 187 5.71 -17.73 22.50
CA VAL A 187 6.97 -17.10 22.10
C VAL A 187 7.43 -17.70 20.78
N ASP A 188 7.36 -16.91 19.72
CA ASP A 188 7.80 -17.28 18.37
C ASP A 188 9.32 -17.30 18.24
N ILE A 189 10.01 -16.40 18.96
CA ILE A 189 11.45 -16.20 18.85
C ILE A 189 12.13 -16.34 20.22
N ALA A 190 12.84 -17.46 20.42
CA ALA A 190 13.59 -17.72 21.65
C ALA A 190 15.11 -17.48 21.54
N THR A 191 15.67 -17.36 20.33
CA THR A 191 17.11 -17.19 20.10
C THR A 191 17.37 -16.08 19.09
N GLY A 192 18.46 -15.32 19.26
CA GLY A 192 18.78 -14.18 18.38
C GLY A 192 17.64 -13.15 18.32
N VAL A 193 16.96 -12.92 19.45
CA VAL A 193 15.67 -12.23 19.52
C VAL A 193 15.72 -10.86 18.86
N ILE A 194 16.74 -10.06 19.16
CA ILE A 194 16.87 -8.70 18.64
C ILE A 194 16.98 -8.72 17.10
N ASP A 195 17.95 -9.43 16.56
CA ASP A 195 18.24 -9.43 15.12
C ASP A 195 17.07 -10.04 14.31
N ARG A 196 16.46 -11.13 14.81
CA ARG A 196 15.28 -11.74 14.16
C ARG A 196 14.05 -10.83 14.23
N THR A 197 13.86 -10.12 15.34
CA THR A 197 12.76 -9.16 15.49
C THR A 197 12.93 -7.97 14.54
N ILE A 198 14.16 -7.47 14.36
CA ILE A 198 14.45 -6.45 13.34
C ILE A 198 14.05 -6.94 11.96
N LEU A 199 14.45 -8.16 11.57
CA LEU A 199 14.09 -8.72 10.26
C LEU A 199 12.57 -8.87 10.08
N MET A 200 11.87 -9.37 11.10
CA MET A 200 10.40 -9.49 11.04
C MET A 200 9.72 -8.12 10.96
N ALA A 201 10.22 -7.12 11.69
CA ALA A 201 9.73 -5.76 11.60
C ALA A 201 9.97 -5.16 10.20
N LEU A 202 11.12 -5.43 9.56
CA LEU A 202 11.36 -5.02 8.17
C LEU A 202 10.41 -5.69 7.17
N CYS A 203 9.92 -6.89 7.47
CA CYS A 203 8.86 -7.55 6.72
C CYS A 203 7.44 -7.01 7.04
N GLY A 204 7.33 -5.93 7.82
CA GLY A 204 6.07 -5.28 8.15
C GLY A 204 5.36 -5.85 9.39
N LYS A 205 6.00 -6.76 10.14
CA LYS A 205 5.39 -7.37 11.33
C LYS A 205 5.53 -6.49 12.57
N ARG A 206 4.48 -6.43 13.38
CA ARG A 206 4.51 -5.80 14.70
C ARG A 206 5.05 -6.80 15.71
N CYS A 207 6.23 -6.53 16.22
CA CYS A 207 6.96 -7.46 17.07
C CYS A 207 7.02 -6.94 18.51
N MET A 208 6.93 -7.85 19.47
CA MET A 208 7.14 -7.57 20.89
C MET A 208 8.32 -8.36 21.44
N ILE A 209 9.25 -7.69 22.11
CA ILE A 209 10.39 -8.29 22.80
C ILE A 209 10.10 -8.29 24.31
N LEU A 210 9.94 -9.46 24.89
CA LEU A 210 9.83 -9.68 26.33
C LEU A 210 11.24 -9.76 26.92
N THR A 211 11.59 -8.81 27.77
CA THR A 211 12.93 -8.73 28.37
C THR A 211 12.84 -8.07 29.74
N ASN A 212 13.95 -7.97 30.47
CA ASN A 212 13.98 -7.38 31.81
C ASN A 212 15.31 -6.69 32.12
N GLY A 213 15.24 -5.76 33.08
CA GLY A 213 16.40 -5.05 33.64
C GLY A 213 17.35 -4.49 32.58
N GLY A 214 18.64 -4.75 32.75
CA GLY A 214 19.72 -4.21 31.90
C GLY A 214 19.69 -4.66 30.43
N MET A 215 18.82 -5.61 30.07
CA MET A 215 18.64 -6.02 28.69
C MET A 215 17.73 -5.08 27.89
N ILE A 216 16.90 -4.25 28.53
CA ILE A 216 16.07 -3.23 27.84
C ILE A 216 16.95 -2.17 27.16
N PRO A 217 17.88 -1.49 27.87
CA PRO A 217 18.79 -0.54 27.23
C PRO A 217 19.67 -1.20 26.17
N HIS A 218 20.10 -2.44 26.40
CA HIS A 218 20.92 -3.17 25.43
C HIS A 218 20.16 -3.46 24.13
N SER A 219 18.90 -3.89 24.22
CA SER A 219 18.03 -4.08 23.06
C SER A 219 17.80 -2.78 22.32
N MET A 220 17.47 -1.70 23.03
CA MET A 220 17.29 -0.37 22.43
C MET A 220 18.54 0.10 21.69
N GLN A 221 19.71 0.00 22.33
CA GLN A 221 20.98 0.39 21.72
C GLN A 221 21.25 -0.40 20.43
N ARG A 222 21.12 -1.73 20.46
CA ARG A 222 21.42 -2.57 19.30
C ARG A 222 20.46 -2.33 18.13
N ILE A 223 19.18 -2.06 18.42
CA ILE A 223 18.21 -1.71 17.38
C ILE A 223 18.52 -0.32 16.81
N ASN A 224 18.84 0.67 17.66
CA ASN A 224 19.20 2.00 17.20
C ASN A 224 20.50 2.01 16.37
N GLU A 225 21.51 1.24 16.75
CA GLU A 225 22.73 1.05 15.95
C GLU A 225 22.40 0.48 14.55
N TYR A 226 21.42 -0.42 14.45
CA TYR A 226 20.95 -0.91 13.17
C TYR A 226 20.22 0.19 12.36
N ILE A 227 19.33 0.95 13.00
CA ILE A 227 18.61 2.09 12.37
C ILE A 227 19.62 3.10 11.81
N GLU A 228 20.62 3.50 12.60
CA GLU A 228 21.65 4.47 12.20
C GLU A 228 22.49 3.96 11.02
N ARG A 229 22.91 2.69 11.04
CA ARG A 229 23.74 2.11 9.98
C ARG A 229 22.98 1.83 8.69
N SER A 230 21.74 1.38 8.81
CA SER A 230 20.90 1.02 7.65
C SER A 230 20.20 2.23 7.04
N GLY A 231 20.02 3.30 7.81
CA GLY A 231 19.17 4.43 7.44
C GLY A 231 17.68 4.07 7.39
N ILE A 232 17.29 2.91 7.96
CA ILE A 232 15.90 2.42 7.98
C ILE A 232 15.18 2.89 9.25
N ALA A 233 14.09 3.66 9.10
CA ALA A 233 13.25 4.14 10.17
C ALA A 233 12.35 3.00 10.67
N LEU A 234 12.73 2.43 11.82
CA LEU A 234 11.92 1.47 12.57
C LEU A 234 11.32 2.17 13.79
N ASN A 235 10.03 1.98 14.03
CA ASN A 235 9.39 2.50 15.25
C ASN A 235 9.73 1.54 16.40
N VAL A 236 10.47 2.05 17.38
CA VAL A 236 10.83 1.29 18.58
C VAL A 236 10.31 2.01 19.81
N ARG A 237 9.55 1.32 20.65
CA ARG A 237 9.01 1.88 21.91
C ARG A 237 9.16 0.87 23.04
N VAL A 238 9.49 1.36 24.23
CA VAL A 238 9.43 0.57 25.46
C VAL A 238 8.05 0.79 26.08
N LEU A 239 7.38 -0.31 26.43
CA LEU A 239 6.10 -0.31 27.12
C LEU A 239 6.33 -0.36 28.63
N ASN A 240 5.37 0.16 29.39
CA ASN A 240 5.37 0.16 30.87
C ASN A 240 6.53 0.97 31.52
N GLU A 241 7.01 2.04 30.86
CA GLU A 241 8.07 2.91 31.41
C GLU A 241 7.64 3.78 32.62
N ASN A 242 6.36 3.78 33.03
CA ASN A 242 5.91 4.46 34.25
C ASN A 242 5.81 3.51 35.44
#